data_AF-A0A443RXX8-F1
#
_entry.id   AF-A0A443RXX8-F1
#
_cell.length_a   1.000
_cell.length_b   1.000
_cell.length_c   1.000
_cell.angle_alpha   90.00
_cell.angle_beta   90.00
_cell.angle_gamma   90.00
#
_symmetry.space_group_name_H-M   'P 1'
#
loop_
_entity.id
_entity.type
_entity.pdbx_description
1 polymer ?
#
loop_
_entity_poly.entity_id
_entity_poly.type
_entity_poly.pdbx_seq_one_letter_code
_entity_poly.pdbx_strand_id
1 'polypeptide(L)'
;MLEIARVLRFHNKLLNHTIIFVAFDLEESGVYGSIAFVCEYLIPKEIQERGVKFIGSYVFDMVLNYDTKVNSQTLPEDFADAIPNITAMLHSNQNRGNFIAAWTRFNVDTPLFTALSNAWTKSEKSSIYKLIEFAAPFPATNTFPEMNKYPTFTRSDHASFWFHDGKSYAGTLRAVLLTDMGPWRGVNMQCYHAQCDDNRRLTNTNLEFLKHTIQALLTVLTNITPISD
;
A
#
# COMPACT_ATOMS: atom_id res chain seq x y z
N MET A 1 -0.62 -11.45 1.38
CA MET A 1 0.79 -11.93 1.31
C MET A 1 0.90 -13.43 1.03
N LEU A 2 0.40 -14.32 1.91
CA LEU A 2 0.62 -15.77 1.79
C LEU A 2 0.14 -16.38 0.46
N GLU A 3 -0.99 -15.92 -0.06
CA GLU A 3 -1.51 -16.41 -1.35
C GLU A 3 -0.60 -16.03 -2.52
N ILE A 4 0.05 -14.86 -2.49
CA ILE A 4 1.02 -14.45 -3.51
C ILE A 4 2.22 -15.38 -3.45
N ALA A 5 2.78 -15.65 -2.26
CA ALA A 5 3.89 -16.57 -2.10
C ALA A 5 3.54 -17.99 -2.58
N ARG A 6 2.33 -18.47 -2.25
CA ARG A 6 1.81 -19.77 -2.71
C ARG A 6 1.74 -19.84 -4.24
N VAL A 7 1.24 -18.80 -4.90
CA VAL A 7 1.12 -18.77 -6.37
C VAL A 7 2.49 -18.64 -7.04
N LEU A 8 3.38 -17.78 -6.54
CA LEU A 8 4.73 -17.60 -7.10
C LEU A 8 5.57 -18.88 -7.03
N ARG A 9 5.35 -19.75 -6.04
CA ARG A 9 5.99 -21.08 -5.99
C ARG A 9 5.76 -21.91 -7.26
N PHE A 10 4.62 -21.72 -7.93
CA PHE A 10 4.26 -22.43 -9.16
C PHE A 10 4.63 -21.63 -10.42
N HIS A 11 5.33 -20.50 -10.27
CA HIS A 11 5.82 -19.74 -11.40
C HIS A 11 7.04 -20.43 -12.02
N ASN A 12 6.90 -20.89 -13.25
CA ASN A 12 7.92 -21.71 -13.92
C ASN A 12 9.06 -20.90 -14.58
N LYS A 13 9.04 -19.57 -14.48
CA LYS A 13 10.09 -18.71 -15.05
C LYS A 13 10.94 -18.12 -13.94
N LEU A 14 12.24 -17.98 -14.21
CA LEU A 14 13.13 -17.23 -13.33
C LEU A 14 12.75 -15.76 -13.37
N LEU A 15 12.65 -15.15 -12.19
CA LEU A 15 12.49 -13.71 -12.03
C LEU A 15 13.86 -13.05 -12.14
N ASN A 16 13.92 -11.86 -12.74
CA ASN A 16 15.13 -11.05 -12.84
C ASN A 16 15.39 -10.17 -11.60
N HIS A 17 14.65 -10.42 -10.52
CA HIS A 17 14.72 -9.70 -9.26
C HIS A 17 14.36 -10.63 -8.10
N THR A 18 14.79 -10.24 -6.90
CA THR A 18 14.46 -10.95 -5.66
C THR A 18 13.19 -10.37 -5.05
N ILE A 19 12.31 -11.24 -4.56
CA ILE A 19 11.11 -10.85 -3.81
C ILE A 19 11.32 -11.29 -2.36
N ILE A 20 11.16 -10.35 -1.44
CA ILE A 20 11.21 -10.61 0.01
C ILE A 20 9.78 -10.45 0.53
N PHE A 21 9.28 -11.49 1.21
CA PHE A 21 8.01 -11.44 1.93
C PHE A 21 8.29 -11.17 3.39
N VAL A 22 7.69 -10.12 3.95
CA VAL A 22 7.87 -9.73 5.34
C VAL A 22 6.51 -9.55 5.99
N ALA A 23 6.32 -10.19 7.14
CA ALA A 23 5.23 -9.88 8.06
C ALA A 23 5.84 -9.07 9.20
N PHE A 24 5.45 -7.80 9.32
CA PHE A 24 5.96 -6.92 10.36
C PHE A 24 5.23 -7.20 11.68
N ASP A 25 6.00 -7.22 12.77
CA ASP A 25 5.46 -7.33 14.11
C ASP A 25 5.31 -5.93 14.74
N LEU A 26 4.43 -5.80 15.74
CA LEU A 26 4.23 -4.58 16.53
C LEU A 26 3.87 -3.31 15.71
N GLU A 27 3.16 -3.48 14.59
CA GLU A 27 2.61 -2.37 13.78
C GLU A 27 1.77 -1.44 14.66
N GLU A 28 0.82 -2.03 15.38
CA GLU A 28 -0.14 -1.34 16.25
C GLU A 28 0.49 -0.66 17.48
N SER A 29 1.77 -0.93 17.75
CA SER A 29 2.54 -0.30 18.83
C SER A 29 3.48 0.81 18.34
N GLY A 30 3.44 1.14 17.04
CA GLY A 30 4.27 2.18 16.44
C GLY A 30 5.20 1.68 15.33
N VAL A 31 4.75 0.72 14.52
CA VAL A 31 5.47 0.21 13.33
C VAL A 31 6.89 -0.30 13.61
N TYR A 32 7.13 -0.81 14.83
CA TYR A 32 8.48 -1.17 15.28
C TYR A 32 9.12 -2.28 14.43
N GLY A 33 8.33 -3.27 13.99
CA GLY A 33 8.84 -4.34 13.16
C GLY A 33 9.32 -3.87 11.79
N SER A 34 8.61 -2.94 11.15
CA SER A 34 9.03 -2.40 9.85
C SER A 34 10.19 -1.41 9.99
N ILE A 35 10.22 -0.60 11.07
CA ILE A 35 11.40 0.22 11.40
C ILE A 35 12.64 -0.66 11.56
N ALA A 36 12.57 -1.73 12.36
CA ALA A 36 13.69 -2.64 12.57
C ALA A 36 14.11 -3.32 11.26
N PHE A 37 13.14 -3.82 10.48
CA PHE A 37 13.45 -4.41 9.17
C PHE A 37 14.17 -3.42 8.25
N VAL A 38 13.67 -2.18 8.12
CA VAL A 38 14.27 -1.18 7.22
C VAL A 38 15.66 -0.76 7.73
N CYS A 39 15.76 -0.41 9.01
CA CYS A 39 16.95 0.23 9.58
C CYS A 39 18.06 -0.74 9.97
N GLU A 40 17.74 -2.00 10.29
CA GLU A 40 18.74 -2.98 10.78
C GLU A 40 19.05 -4.07 9.75
N TYR A 41 18.11 -4.38 8.85
CA TYR A 41 18.27 -5.43 7.84
C TYR A 41 18.37 -4.88 6.42
N LEU A 42 17.29 -4.28 5.89
CA LEU A 42 17.19 -3.92 4.47
C LEU A 42 18.30 -2.94 4.05
N ILE A 43 18.42 -1.81 4.75
CA ILE A 43 19.42 -0.80 4.42
C ILE A 43 20.84 -1.32 4.70
N PRO A 44 21.18 -1.76 5.93
CA PRO A 44 22.59 -2.07 6.22
C PRO A 44 23.06 -3.35 5.52
N LYS A 45 22.23 -4.39 5.46
CA LYS A 45 22.64 -5.73 5.00
C LYS A 45 22.43 -5.96 3.52
N GLU A 46 21.27 -5.58 2.98
CA GLU A 46 20.98 -5.83 1.57
C GLU A 46 21.49 -4.68 0.68
N ILE A 47 21.15 -3.44 1.02
CA ILE A 47 21.50 -2.29 0.16
C ILE A 47 22.97 -1.92 0.30
N GLN A 48 23.45 -1.70 1.52
CA GLN A 48 24.81 -1.17 1.74
C GLN A 48 25.89 -2.24 1.68
N GLU A 49 25.75 -3.33 2.45
CA GLU A 49 26.77 -4.39 2.51
C GLU A 49 26.83 -5.22 1.21
N ARG A 50 25.67 -5.52 0.59
CA ARG A 50 25.59 -6.35 -0.62
C ARG A 50 25.42 -5.56 -1.92
N GLY A 51 25.19 -4.25 -1.86
CA GLY A 51 25.00 -3.42 -3.06
C GLY A 51 23.70 -3.69 -3.81
N VAL A 52 22.68 -4.27 -3.16
CA VAL A 52 21.40 -4.58 -3.83
C VAL A 52 20.66 -3.29 -4.18
N LYS A 53 20.25 -3.16 -5.45
CA LYS A 53 19.34 -2.08 -5.87
C LYS A 53 17.92 -2.40 -5.40
N PHE A 54 17.43 -1.63 -4.44
CA PHE A 54 16.05 -1.71 -3.99
C PHE A 54 15.09 -1.12 -5.05
N ILE A 55 14.15 -1.94 -5.53
CA ILE A 55 13.16 -1.52 -6.54
C ILE A 55 12.00 -0.77 -5.89
N GLY A 56 11.46 -1.33 -4.81
CA GLY A 56 10.29 -0.78 -4.10
C GLY A 56 9.59 -1.82 -3.22
N SER A 57 8.66 -1.34 -2.39
CA SER A 57 7.80 -2.18 -1.54
C SER A 57 6.32 -1.95 -1.85
N TYR A 58 5.52 -3.01 -1.79
CA TYR A 58 4.07 -2.93 -1.65
C TYR A 58 3.70 -3.46 -0.28
N VAL A 59 3.11 -2.59 0.53
CA VAL A 59 2.63 -2.91 1.88
C VAL A 59 1.13 -3.14 1.80
N PHE A 60 0.63 -4.19 2.45
CA PHE A 60 -0.80 -4.45 2.58
C PHE A 60 -1.24 -4.20 4.00
N ASP A 61 -2.21 -3.32 4.17
CA ASP A 61 -2.86 -3.10 5.46
C ASP A 61 -4.35 -2.87 5.24
N MET A 62 -5.15 -3.78 5.82
CA MET A 62 -6.61 -3.90 5.62
C MET A 62 -7.01 -3.84 4.14
N VAL A 63 -7.18 -4.98 3.46
CA VAL A 63 -7.43 -5.03 1.99
C VAL A 63 -8.63 -5.90 1.60
N LEU A 64 -9.59 -6.04 2.50
CA LEU A 64 -10.70 -6.99 2.36
C LEU A 64 -12.04 -6.30 2.12
N ASN A 65 -12.26 -5.13 2.70
CA ASN A 65 -13.58 -4.51 2.82
C ASN A 65 -13.98 -3.76 1.54
N TYR A 66 -14.87 -4.38 0.76
CA TYR A 66 -15.52 -3.78 -0.40
C TYR A 66 -16.97 -3.42 -0.06
N ASP A 67 -17.29 -2.12 -0.03
CA ASP A 67 -18.64 -1.67 0.31
C ASP A 67 -19.16 -0.65 -0.72
N THR A 68 -20.13 -1.09 -1.52
CA THR A 68 -20.74 -0.26 -2.53
C THR A 68 -21.83 0.65 -1.98
N LYS A 69 -22.26 0.60 -0.72
CA LYS A 69 -23.35 1.45 -0.23
C LYS A 69 -22.97 2.93 -0.24
N VAL A 70 -23.95 3.80 -0.48
CA VAL A 70 -23.76 5.26 -0.37
C VAL A 70 -23.29 5.60 1.03
N ASN A 71 -22.28 6.47 1.14
CA ASN A 71 -21.68 6.88 2.41
C ASN A 71 -21.14 5.70 3.24
N SER A 72 -20.71 4.62 2.59
CA SER A 72 -20.01 3.54 3.27
C SER A 72 -18.57 3.89 3.65
N GLN A 73 -18.09 5.07 3.28
CA GLN A 73 -16.76 5.53 3.63
C GLN A 73 -16.76 7.01 4.05
N THR A 74 -15.87 7.37 4.95
CA THR A 74 -15.49 8.75 5.26
C THR A 74 -14.04 9.03 4.85
N LEU A 75 -13.63 10.30 4.84
CA LEU A 75 -12.24 10.65 4.61
C LEU A 75 -11.73 11.50 5.77
N PRO A 76 -10.49 11.27 6.22
CA PRO A 76 -9.78 12.18 7.11
C PRO A 76 -9.72 13.61 6.55
N GLU A 77 -9.79 14.60 7.43
CA GLU A 77 -9.76 16.02 7.03
C GLU A 77 -8.46 16.37 6.29
N ASP A 78 -7.33 15.81 6.72
CA ASP A 78 -6.03 16.07 6.11
C ASP A 78 -5.91 15.50 4.68
N PHE A 79 -6.74 14.53 4.29
CA PHE A 79 -6.87 14.08 2.90
C PHE A 79 -7.63 15.09 2.04
N ALA A 80 -8.65 15.75 2.58
CA ALA A 80 -9.37 16.79 1.85
C ALA A 80 -8.42 17.93 1.45
N ASP A 81 -7.51 18.29 2.35
CA ASP A 81 -6.49 19.32 2.12
C ASP A 81 -5.36 18.86 1.21
N ALA A 82 -4.86 17.63 1.39
CA ALA A 82 -3.71 17.13 0.65
C ALA A 82 -4.03 16.73 -0.81
N ILE A 83 -5.19 16.12 -1.03
CA ILE A 83 -5.60 15.54 -2.32
C ILE A 83 -7.03 15.95 -2.71
N PRO A 84 -7.33 17.27 -2.82
CA PRO A 84 -8.69 17.78 -3.00
C PRO A 84 -9.40 17.24 -4.24
N ASN A 85 -8.67 16.97 -5.33
CA ASN A 85 -9.24 16.39 -6.55
C ASN A 85 -9.76 14.96 -6.32
N ILE A 86 -9.02 14.14 -5.55
CA ILE A 86 -9.44 12.78 -5.21
C ILE A 86 -10.63 12.83 -4.25
N THR A 87 -10.62 13.74 -3.29
CA THR A 87 -11.73 13.97 -2.37
C THR A 87 -13.02 14.35 -3.13
N ALA A 88 -12.93 15.30 -4.07
CA ALA A 88 -14.05 15.66 -4.93
C ALA A 88 -14.55 14.48 -5.78
N MET A 89 -13.63 13.68 -6.35
CA MET A 89 -13.98 12.48 -7.10
C MET A 89 -14.73 11.47 -6.21
N LEU A 90 -14.29 11.24 -4.97
CA LEU A 90 -14.94 10.32 -4.03
C LEU A 90 -16.33 10.81 -3.60
N HIS A 91 -16.49 12.12 -3.37
CA HIS A 91 -17.79 12.73 -3.14
C HIS A 91 -18.74 12.56 -4.33
N SER A 92 -18.23 12.72 -5.56
CA SER A 92 -19.04 12.50 -6.77
C SER A 92 -19.47 11.03 -6.92
N ASN A 93 -18.67 10.09 -6.40
CA ASN A 93 -19.00 8.66 -6.28
C ASN A 93 -19.84 8.35 -5.02
N GLN A 94 -20.46 9.37 -4.39
CA GLN A 94 -21.33 9.23 -3.20
C GLN A 94 -20.64 8.54 -2.02
N ASN A 95 -19.33 8.76 -1.87
CA ASN A 95 -18.52 8.22 -0.77
C ASN A 95 -18.61 6.69 -0.61
N ARG A 96 -18.70 5.96 -1.73
CA ARG A 96 -18.70 4.49 -1.73
C ARG A 96 -17.27 3.96 -1.56
N GLY A 97 -17.08 2.99 -0.65
CA GLY A 97 -15.86 2.22 -0.46
C GLY A 97 -15.66 1.09 -1.47
N ASN A 98 -15.79 1.37 -2.77
CA ASN A 98 -15.72 0.39 -3.85
C ASN A 98 -14.37 0.37 -4.60
N PHE A 99 -13.28 0.59 -3.88
CA PHE A 99 -11.94 0.73 -4.45
C PHE A 99 -10.84 0.31 -3.48
N ILE A 100 -9.67 -0.07 -4.00
CA ILE A 100 -8.41 -0.08 -3.23
C ILE A 100 -7.76 1.29 -3.36
N ALA A 101 -7.37 1.86 -2.23
CA ALA A 101 -6.49 3.02 -2.19
C ALA A 101 -5.04 2.57 -2.29
N ALA A 102 -4.27 3.20 -3.17
CA ALA A 102 -2.82 3.12 -3.20
C ALA A 102 -2.24 4.42 -2.66
N TRP A 103 -1.70 4.40 -1.45
CA TRP A 103 -1.06 5.56 -0.87
C TRP A 103 0.38 5.61 -1.34
N THR A 104 0.72 6.72 -1.99
CA THR A 104 1.99 6.95 -2.69
C THR A 104 2.51 8.32 -2.26
N ARG A 105 3.78 8.63 -2.55
CA ARG A 105 4.26 10.01 -2.55
C ARG A 105 4.31 10.53 -3.98
N PHE A 106 3.76 11.72 -4.17
CA PHE A 106 3.67 12.38 -5.46
C PHE A 106 5.05 12.48 -6.13
N ASN A 107 5.16 12.02 -7.38
CA ASN A 107 6.40 11.96 -8.18
C ASN A 107 7.54 11.09 -7.63
N VAL A 108 7.41 10.45 -6.47
CA VAL A 108 8.46 9.59 -5.90
C VAL A 108 8.16 8.12 -6.14
N ASP A 109 6.94 7.69 -5.79
CA ASP A 109 6.50 6.29 -5.89
C ASP A 109 5.76 5.99 -7.21
N THR A 110 5.70 6.96 -8.14
CA THR A 110 5.05 6.86 -9.45
C THR A 110 5.43 5.62 -10.26
N PRO A 111 6.68 5.13 -10.28
CA PRO A 111 6.99 3.91 -11.00
C PRO A 111 6.26 2.68 -10.44
N LEU A 112 6.13 2.58 -9.11
CA LEU A 112 5.40 1.49 -8.45
C LEU A 112 3.89 1.62 -8.70
N PHE A 113 3.34 2.83 -8.59
CA PHE A 113 1.92 3.03 -8.87
C PHE A 113 1.58 2.75 -10.33
N THR A 114 2.40 3.22 -11.28
CA THR A 114 2.21 2.96 -12.72
C THR A 114 2.23 1.46 -13.01
N ALA A 115 3.19 0.72 -12.46
CA ALA A 115 3.26 -0.73 -12.63
C ALA A 115 1.98 -1.42 -12.12
N LEU A 116 1.51 -1.02 -10.93
CA LEU A 116 0.29 -1.56 -10.34
C LEU A 116 -0.96 -1.19 -11.14
N SER A 117 -1.12 0.08 -11.54
CA SER A 117 -2.23 0.56 -12.36
C SER A 117 -2.31 -0.19 -13.70
N ASN A 118 -1.16 -0.35 -14.38
CA ASN A 118 -1.09 -1.13 -15.62
C ASN A 118 -1.41 -2.61 -15.43
N ALA A 119 -1.05 -3.20 -14.29
CA ALA A 119 -1.43 -4.56 -13.96
C ALA A 119 -2.92 -4.68 -13.61
N TRP A 120 -3.46 -3.69 -12.91
CA TRP A 120 -4.85 -3.65 -12.46
C TRP A 120 -5.84 -3.64 -13.63
N THR A 121 -5.54 -2.87 -14.68
CA THR A 121 -6.41 -2.71 -15.86
C THR A 121 -6.42 -3.93 -16.79
N LYS A 122 -5.50 -4.88 -16.64
CA LYS A 122 -5.47 -6.12 -17.44
C LYS A 122 -6.58 -7.12 -17.09
N SER A 123 -7.20 -6.97 -15.93
CA SER A 123 -8.30 -7.83 -15.49
C SER A 123 -9.64 -7.26 -15.95
N GLU A 124 -10.54 -8.13 -16.41
CA GLU A 124 -11.92 -7.75 -16.78
C GLU A 124 -12.71 -7.16 -15.60
N LYS A 125 -12.30 -7.50 -14.37
CA LYS A 125 -12.90 -6.99 -13.13
C LYS A 125 -12.44 -5.56 -12.77
N SER A 126 -11.51 -4.97 -13.52
CA SER A 126 -11.06 -3.58 -13.33
C SER A 126 -12.17 -2.53 -13.48
N SER A 127 -13.24 -2.86 -14.21
CA SER A 127 -14.46 -2.05 -14.31
C SER A 127 -15.32 -2.06 -13.04
N ILE A 128 -15.17 -3.10 -12.20
CA ILE A 128 -15.92 -3.30 -10.96
C ILE A 128 -15.09 -2.84 -9.76
N TYR A 129 -13.86 -3.34 -9.66
CA TYR A 129 -12.93 -3.03 -8.58
C TYR A 129 -12.00 -1.92 -9.03
N LYS A 130 -12.16 -0.74 -8.44
CA LYS A 130 -11.38 0.45 -8.79
C LYS A 130 -10.07 0.48 -8.01
N LEU A 131 -9.04 1.09 -8.61
CA LEU A 131 -7.80 1.48 -7.95
C LEU A 131 -7.73 3.01 -7.96
N ILE A 132 -7.43 3.62 -6.82
CA ILE A 132 -7.33 5.08 -6.70
C ILE A 132 -6.01 5.43 -6.04
N GLU A 133 -5.24 6.31 -6.67
CA GLU A 133 -4.01 6.85 -6.08
C GLU A 133 -4.34 7.93 -5.05
N PHE A 134 -3.76 7.79 -3.88
CA PHE A 134 -3.75 8.79 -2.82
C PHE A 134 -2.30 9.29 -2.74
N ALA A 135 -1.97 10.23 -3.62
CA ALA A 135 -0.61 10.76 -3.74
C ALA A 135 -0.34 11.83 -2.67
N ALA A 136 0.33 11.43 -1.61
CA ALA A 136 0.77 12.31 -0.53
C ALA A 136 1.71 13.40 -1.08
N PRO A 137 1.55 14.66 -0.67
CA PRO A 137 2.42 15.77 -1.08
C PRO A 137 3.74 15.77 -0.30
N PHE A 138 4.38 14.60 -0.15
CA PHE A 138 5.65 14.45 0.54
C PHE A 138 6.80 14.39 -0.48
N PRO A 139 7.85 15.22 -0.32
CA PRO A 139 9.03 15.14 -1.16
C PRO A 139 9.86 13.87 -0.87
N ALA A 140 10.82 13.59 -1.74
CA ALA A 140 11.76 12.47 -1.56
C ALA A 140 12.77 12.70 -0.41
N THR A 141 12.93 13.94 0.06
CA THR A 141 13.89 14.34 1.11
C THR A 141 13.20 15.21 2.16
N ASN A 142 13.60 15.06 3.43
CA ASN A 142 13.25 15.85 4.61
C ASN A 142 11.78 16.35 4.72
N THR A 143 10.97 15.67 5.54
CA THR A 143 9.50 15.75 5.49
C THR A 143 8.82 16.06 6.82
N PHE A 144 9.57 16.47 7.85
CA PHE A 144 9.02 16.66 9.20
C PHE A 144 7.84 17.65 9.26
N PRO A 145 7.90 18.83 8.62
CA PRO A 145 6.77 19.75 8.58
C PRO A 145 5.54 19.19 7.86
N GLU A 146 5.74 18.52 6.72
CA GLU A 146 4.65 17.96 5.92
C GLU A 146 4.00 16.75 6.60
N MET A 147 4.78 15.88 7.26
CA MET A 147 4.26 14.74 8.04
C MET A 147 3.36 15.21 9.18
N ASN A 148 3.71 16.30 9.86
CA ASN A 148 2.85 16.89 10.89
C ASN A 148 1.56 17.49 10.31
N LYS A 149 1.59 17.96 9.07
CA LYS A 149 0.42 18.54 8.40
C LYS A 149 -0.53 17.46 7.88
N TYR A 150 -0.02 16.34 7.38
CA TYR A 150 -0.80 15.25 6.79
C TYR A 150 -0.50 13.89 7.43
N PRO A 151 -0.67 13.75 8.76
CA PRO A 151 -0.21 12.58 9.52
C PRO A 151 -0.94 11.29 9.13
N THR A 152 -2.12 11.38 8.50
CA THR A 152 -2.86 10.19 8.06
C THR A 152 -2.03 9.36 7.08
N PHE A 153 -1.25 10.00 6.20
CA PHE A 153 -0.46 9.29 5.20
C PHE A 153 0.69 8.45 5.79
N THR A 154 1.00 8.57 7.08
CA THR A 154 2.12 7.86 7.73
C THR A 154 1.65 6.82 8.74
N ARG A 155 0.39 6.38 8.67
CA ARG A 155 -0.26 5.52 9.68
C ARG A 155 0.04 4.02 9.62
N SER A 156 0.87 3.54 8.69
CA SER A 156 1.15 2.10 8.54
C SER A 156 2.60 1.87 8.13
N ASP A 157 3.01 0.61 7.99
CA ASP A 157 4.40 0.17 7.85
C ASP A 157 5.14 0.77 6.63
N HIS A 158 4.43 1.22 5.58
CA HIS A 158 5.05 1.89 4.44
C HIS A 158 5.78 3.18 4.84
N ALA A 159 5.35 3.82 5.94
CA ALA A 159 5.99 5.02 6.48
C ALA A 159 7.45 4.77 6.88
N SER A 160 7.78 3.57 7.38
CA SER A 160 9.16 3.22 7.73
C SER A 160 10.10 3.18 6.51
N PHE A 161 9.58 2.90 5.32
CA PHE A 161 10.35 2.96 4.07
C PHE A 161 10.52 4.41 3.60
N TRP A 162 9.47 5.22 3.73
CA TRP A 162 9.51 6.61 3.33
C TRP A 162 10.43 7.44 4.25
N PHE A 163 10.37 7.18 5.55
CA PHE A 163 10.97 7.98 6.61
C PHE A 163 11.69 7.07 7.61
N HIS A 164 12.93 6.70 7.27
CA HIS A 164 13.82 5.95 8.16
C HIS A 164 14.97 6.84 8.66
N ASP A 165 15.43 6.61 9.88
CA ASP A 165 16.67 7.20 10.41
C ASP A 165 17.89 6.29 10.14
N GLY A 166 17.93 5.67 8.95
CA GLY A 166 19.11 4.94 8.47
C GLY A 166 20.26 5.92 8.28
N LYS A 167 20.99 6.26 9.36
CA LYS A 167 21.99 7.34 9.42
C LYS A 167 23.07 7.29 8.34
N SER A 168 23.30 6.11 7.77
CA SER A 168 24.26 5.85 6.68
C SER A 168 23.65 5.90 5.28
N TYR A 169 22.32 5.99 5.14
CA TYR A 169 21.59 5.97 3.87
C TYR A 169 20.77 7.25 3.70
N ALA A 170 21.29 8.18 2.91
CA ALA A 170 20.66 9.47 2.66
C ALA A 170 19.47 9.41 1.67
N GLY A 171 19.27 8.27 1.00
CA GLY A 171 18.14 8.06 0.11
C GLY A 171 16.84 7.79 0.85
N THR A 172 15.72 7.86 0.14
CA THR A 172 14.44 7.32 0.61
C THR A 172 14.09 6.05 -0.14
N LEU A 173 13.33 5.16 0.47
CA LEU A 173 12.89 3.92 -0.16
C LEU A 173 11.48 4.09 -0.72
N ARG A 174 11.27 3.62 -1.95
CA ARG A 174 9.93 3.66 -2.57
C ARG A 174 9.01 2.63 -1.95
N ALA A 175 7.81 3.04 -1.56
CA ALA A 175 6.81 2.13 -1.03
C ALA A 175 5.40 2.60 -1.37
N VAL A 176 4.49 1.66 -1.58
CA VAL A 176 3.06 1.91 -1.79
C VAL A 176 2.28 1.12 -0.75
N LEU A 177 1.45 1.81 0.04
CA LEU A 177 0.46 1.13 0.87
C LEU A 177 -0.80 0.85 0.04
N LEU A 178 -1.23 -0.40 0.05
CA LEU A 178 -2.51 -0.82 -0.49
C LEU A 178 -3.47 -1.08 0.66
N THR A 179 -4.56 -0.33 0.68
CA THR A 179 -5.55 -0.37 1.76
C THR A 179 -6.99 -0.19 1.24
N ASP A 180 -7.92 -0.78 1.95
CA ASP A 180 -9.36 -0.59 1.84
C ASP A 180 -9.86 0.58 2.71
N MET A 181 -8.95 1.43 3.20
CA MET A 181 -9.24 2.57 4.08
C MET A 181 -9.69 2.19 5.49
N GLY A 182 -9.66 0.90 5.86
CA GLY A 182 -9.70 0.43 7.23
C GLY A 182 -10.72 1.15 8.13
N PRO A 183 -10.27 1.94 9.13
CA PRO A 183 -11.13 2.60 10.11
C PRO A 183 -12.09 3.65 9.51
N TRP A 184 -11.96 3.99 8.23
CA TRP A 184 -12.87 4.93 7.57
C TRP A 184 -13.89 4.26 6.66
N ARG A 185 -13.95 2.92 6.61
CA ARG A 185 -14.84 2.19 5.69
C ARG A 185 -15.73 1.16 6.39
N GLY A 186 -17.02 1.19 6.03
CA GLY A 186 -18.02 0.18 6.33
C GLY A 186 -18.08 -0.15 7.81
N VAL A 187 -18.08 -1.43 8.13
CA VAL A 187 -18.14 -1.89 9.53
C VAL A 187 -16.90 -1.49 10.34
N ASN A 188 -15.75 -1.30 9.69
CA ASN A 188 -14.50 -1.01 10.39
C ASN A 188 -14.48 0.41 10.96
N MET A 189 -15.39 1.30 10.54
CA MET A 189 -15.66 2.57 11.23
C MET A 189 -16.11 2.39 12.69
N GLN A 190 -16.61 1.21 13.04
CA GLN A 190 -17.02 0.86 14.41
C GLN A 190 -16.24 -0.31 14.99
N CYS A 191 -15.74 -1.20 14.13
CA CYS A 191 -15.11 -2.46 14.55
C CYS A 191 -13.59 -2.46 14.55
N TYR A 192 -12.92 -1.48 13.96
CA TYR A 192 -11.46 -1.40 14.00
C TYR A 192 -10.96 -1.40 15.45
N HIS A 193 -10.02 -2.30 15.76
CA HIS A 193 -9.51 -2.56 17.13
C HIS A 193 -10.58 -2.99 18.15
N ALA A 194 -11.72 -3.50 17.69
CA ALA A 194 -12.78 -4.02 18.55
C ALA A 194 -13.00 -5.52 18.30
N GLN A 195 -13.72 -6.17 19.22
CA GLN A 195 -14.03 -7.62 19.14
C GLN A 195 -14.80 -8.01 17.88
N CYS A 196 -15.40 -7.05 17.17
CA CYS A 196 -16.14 -7.30 15.95
C CYS A 196 -15.31 -7.26 14.66
N ASP A 197 -14.01 -6.94 14.75
CA ASP A 197 -13.06 -7.18 13.67
C ASP A 197 -12.70 -8.67 13.60
N ASP A 198 -13.51 -9.41 12.86
CA ASP A 198 -13.42 -10.86 12.79
C ASP A 198 -13.78 -11.41 11.39
N ASN A 199 -13.80 -12.74 11.30
CA ASN A 199 -14.01 -13.48 10.07
C ASN A 199 -15.38 -13.28 9.40
N ARG A 200 -16.34 -12.57 10.02
CA ARG A 200 -17.63 -12.23 9.36
C ARG A 200 -17.44 -11.40 8.09
N ARG A 201 -16.27 -10.79 7.90
CA ARG A 201 -15.94 -10.04 6.67
C ARG A 201 -15.48 -10.92 5.51
N LEU A 202 -15.23 -12.22 5.72
CA LEU A 202 -14.85 -13.18 4.68
C LEU A 202 -16.03 -13.59 3.80
N THR A 203 -16.66 -12.61 3.17
CA THR A 203 -17.75 -12.83 2.20
C THR A 203 -17.18 -13.08 0.80
N ASN A 204 -17.93 -13.75 -0.07
CA ASN A 204 -17.50 -13.99 -1.45
C ASN A 204 -17.15 -12.69 -2.19
N THR A 205 -17.92 -11.62 -1.98
CA THR A 205 -17.65 -10.31 -2.58
C THR A 205 -16.31 -9.73 -2.13
N ASN A 206 -16.04 -9.75 -0.82
CA ASN A 206 -14.79 -9.25 -0.26
C ASN A 206 -13.59 -10.11 -0.69
N LEU A 207 -13.77 -11.44 -0.76
CA LEU A 207 -12.73 -12.35 -1.22
C LEU A 207 -12.41 -12.17 -2.71
N GLU A 208 -13.40 -11.91 -3.56
CA GLU A 208 -13.15 -11.61 -4.98
C GLU A 208 -12.47 -10.25 -5.16
N PHE A 209 -12.79 -9.26 -4.33
CA PHE A 209 -12.09 -7.97 -4.30
C PHE A 209 -10.62 -8.12 -3.87
N LEU A 210 -10.36 -8.86 -2.78
CA LEU A 210 -9.00 -9.20 -2.33
C LEU A 210 -8.23 -10.00 -3.39
N LYS A 211 -8.87 -10.98 -4.02
CA LYS A 211 -8.29 -11.79 -5.10
C LYS A 211 -7.86 -10.95 -6.28
N HIS A 212 -8.67 -9.97 -6.71
CA HIS A 212 -8.28 -9.07 -7.79
C HIS A 212 -7.05 -8.24 -7.42
N THR A 213 -6.97 -7.76 -6.17
CA THR A 213 -5.79 -7.06 -5.63
C THR A 213 -4.55 -7.94 -5.67
N ILE A 214 -4.67 -9.20 -5.24
CA ILE A 214 -3.60 -10.21 -5.27
C ILE A 214 -3.16 -10.49 -6.71
N GLN A 215 -4.09 -10.63 -7.65
CA GLN A 215 -3.80 -10.89 -9.07
C GLN A 215 -3.08 -9.73 -9.74
N ALA A 216 -3.46 -8.49 -9.44
CA ALA A 216 -2.78 -7.30 -9.92
C ALA A 216 -1.34 -7.28 -9.42
N LEU A 217 -1.11 -7.49 -8.11
CA LEU A 217 0.25 -7.51 -7.57
C LEU A 217 1.09 -8.69 -8.10
N LEU A 218 0.51 -9.88 -8.26
CA LEU A 218 1.19 -11.00 -8.93
C LEU A 218 1.66 -10.61 -10.34
N THR A 219 0.80 -9.92 -11.10
CA THR A 219 1.14 -9.44 -12.45
C THR A 219 2.26 -8.42 -12.43
N VAL A 220 2.33 -7.55 -11.41
CA VAL A 220 3.47 -6.64 -11.20
C VAL A 220 4.74 -7.44 -10.93
N LEU A 221 4.71 -8.32 -9.92
CA LEU A 221 5.87 -9.08 -9.46
C LEU A 221 6.44 -10.03 -10.54
N THR A 222 5.62 -10.57 -11.44
CA THR A 222 6.13 -11.45 -12.50
C THR A 222 6.58 -10.71 -13.76
N ASN A 223 6.24 -9.42 -13.91
CA ASN A 223 6.51 -8.64 -15.13
C ASN A 223 7.38 -7.38 -14.89
N ILE A 224 7.75 -7.07 -13.65
CA ILE A 224 8.65 -5.95 -13.38
C ILE A 224 9.99 -6.19 -14.07
N THR A 225 10.38 -5.24 -14.90
CA THR A 225 11.76 -5.07 -15.38
C THR A 225 12.43 -4.02 -14.48
N PRO A 226 13.61 -4.30 -13.89
CA PRO A 226 14.35 -3.29 -13.13
C PRO A 226 14.51 -2.02 -13.96
N ILE A 227 14.18 -0.86 -13.37
CA ILE A 227 14.41 0.43 -14.04
C ILE A 227 15.92 0.57 -14.17
N SER A 228 16.42 0.61 -15.41
CA SER A 228 17.79 1.00 -15.71
C SER A 228 17.92 2.49 -15.42
N ASP A 229 18.85 2.85 -14.51
CA ASP A 229 19.25 4.25 -14.32
C ASP A 229 20.21 4.65 -15.45
#